data_AF-A0A523ITY3-F1
#
_entry.id   AF-A0A523ITY3-F1
#
_cell.length_a   1.000
_cell.length_b   1.000
_cell.length_c   1.000
_cell.angle_alpha   90.00
_cell.angle_beta   90.00
_cell.angle_gamma   90.00
#
_symmetry.space_group_name_H-M   'P 1'
#
loop_
_entity.id
_entity.type
_entity.pdbx_description
1 polymer ?
#
loop_
_entity_poly.entity_id
_entity_poly.type
_entity_poly.pdbx_seq_one_letter_code
_entity_poly.pdbx_strand_id
1 'polypeptide(L)'
;MKNNRNIFWLIFMIFIIGVYGISCKQDGGTQKEGESSNMESKNTEAKAQAAHEKRIEDTKHLQEKRKEIMDGMLEGGLASRIENPRGEPFIYVMQPFYLLTLDEQASLMNVAWYYFITEDRGVDVLTIFDEDTGNEIGTFGRKGLLIGE
;
A
#
# COMPACT_ATOMS: atom_id res chain seq x y z
N MET A 1 -22.71 -26.22 -20.64
CA MET A 1 -21.81 -25.52 -21.59
C MET A 1 -20.66 -24.92 -20.79
N LYS A 2 -19.45 -25.40 -21.10
CA LYS A 2 -18.18 -25.18 -20.39
C LYS A 2 -17.33 -24.20 -21.20
N ASN A 3 -16.51 -23.41 -20.51
CA ASN A 3 -15.21 -22.86 -20.99
C ASN A 3 -15.12 -21.48 -21.69
N ASN A 4 -15.79 -20.42 -21.20
CA ASN A 4 -15.52 -19.04 -21.69
C ASN A 4 -14.80 -18.10 -20.69
N ARG A 5 -14.55 -18.53 -19.45
CA ARG A 5 -13.89 -17.66 -18.43
C ARG A 5 -12.36 -17.59 -18.52
N ASN A 6 -11.71 -18.53 -19.21
CA ASN A 6 -10.25 -18.64 -19.21
C ASN A 6 -9.55 -17.94 -20.40
N ILE A 7 -10.30 -17.51 -21.42
CA ILE A 7 -9.74 -16.82 -22.60
C ILE A 7 -9.50 -15.33 -22.32
N PHE A 8 -10.30 -14.71 -21.45
CA PHE A 8 -10.15 -13.29 -21.13
C PHE A 8 -8.86 -13.00 -20.32
N TRP A 9 -8.46 -13.93 -19.47
CA TRP A 9 -7.23 -13.82 -18.66
C TRP A 9 -5.94 -13.99 -19.47
N LEU A 10 -6.00 -14.70 -20.59
CA LEU A 10 -4.84 -14.98 -21.45
C LEU A 10 -4.50 -13.79 -22.37
N ILE A 11 -5.48 -12.96 -22.71
CA ILE A 11 -5.27 -11.75 -23.54
C ILE A 11 -4.70 -10.60 -22.71
N PHE A 12 -5.00 -10.52 -21.41
CA PHE A 12 -4.49 -9.46 -20.53
C PHE A 12 -2.99 -9.61 -20.20
N MET A 13 -2.47 -10.84 -20.21
CA MET A 13 -1.07 -11.16 -19.89
C MET A 13 -0.07 -10.78 -21.00
N ILE A 14 -0.50 -10.70 -22.26
CA ILE A 14 0.39 -10.39 -23.40
C ILE A 14 0.73 -8.89 -23.49
N PHE A 15 -0.09 -8.01 -22.89
CA PHE A 15 0.10 -6.56 -22.99
C PHE A 15 1.22 -6.00 -22.07
N ILE A 16 1.68 -6.77 -21.09
CA ILE A 16 2.67 -6.30 -20.07
C ILE A 16 4.13 -6.48 -20.53
N ILE A 17 4.38 -7.28 -21.57
CA ILE A 17 5.76 -7.61 -22.02
C ILE A 17 6.40 -6.45 -22.84
N GLY A 18 5.63 -5.43 -23.25
CA GLY A 18 6.08 -4.42 -24.21
C GLY A 18 6.96 -3.27 -23.70
N VAL A 19 7.24 -3.13 -22.39
CA VAL A 19 7.86 -1.89 -21.86
C VAL A 19 9.21 -2.12 -21.16
N TYR A 20 9.69 -3.35 -20.98
CA TYR A 20 10.96 -3.63 -20.29
C TYR A 20 12.18 -3.75 -21.22
N GLY A 21 12.29 -2.85 -22.20
CA GLY A 21 13.48 -2.72 -23.03
C GLY A 21 14.05 -1.31 -22.97
N ILE A 22 15.33 -1.21 -22.62
CA ILE A 22 16.24 -0.03 -22.60
C ILE A 22 16.37 0.61 -21.21
N SER A 23 17.52 0.74 -20.55
CA SER A 23 18.89 0.22 -20.71
C SER A 23 19.63 0.63 -19.44
N CYS A 24 20.33 -0.31 -18.78
CA CYS A 24 21.42 0.03 -17.86
C CYS A 24 22.58 0.66 -18.64
N LYS A 25 23.19 1.72 -18.11
CA LYS A 25 24.64 1.95 -18.26
C LYS A 25 25.21 2.76 -17.10
N GLN A 26 26.21 2.16 -16.47
CA GLN A 26 27.08 2.66 -15.42
C GLN A 26 28.41 3.00 -16.09
N ASP A 27 29.03 4.15 -15.76
CA ASP A 27 30.49 4.24 -15.59
C ASP A 27 30.96 5.65 -15.18
N GLY A 28 31.75 5.67 -14.10
CA GLY A 28 33.02 6.41 -14.01
C GLY A 28 33.03 7.89 -13.61
N GLY A 29 33.65 8.20 -12.46
CA GLY A 29 34.38 9.46 -12.30
C GLY A 29 34.36 10.15 -10.94
N THR A 30 35.36 9.81 -10.11
CA THR A 30 36.15 10.66 -9.18
C THR A 30 35.49 11.74 -8.29
N GLN A 31 35.79 11.60 -6.99
CA GLN A 31 35.55 12.54 -5.88
C GLN A 31 35.82 14.03 -6.18
N LYS A 32 34.93 14.89 -5.68
CA LYS A 32 35.31 16.13 -4.98
C LYS A 32 34.48 16.32 -3.72
N GLU A 33 35.17 16.85 -2.73
CA GLU A 33 34.80 17.13 -1.35
C GLU A 33 33.59 18.06 -1.20
N GLY A 34 32.96 17.96 -0.02
CA GLY A 34 32.57 19.15 0.74
C GLY A 34 31.18 19.71 0.47
N GLU A 35 30.27 19.41 1.41
CA GLU A 35 29.33 20.41 1.93
C GLU A 35 28.19 20.88 1.00
N SER A 36 27.30 19.96 0.60
CA SER A 36 25.97 20.35 0.07
C SER A 36 24.87 19.26 0.16
N SER A 37 25.01 18.25 1.03
CA SER A 37 24.05 17.12 1.04
C SER A 37 22.78 17.34 1.87
N ASN A 38 22.68 18.42 2.66
CA ASN A 38 21.56 18.61 3.60
C ASN A 38 20.40 19.49 3.04
N MET A 39 20.61 20.21 1.93
CA MET A 39 19.56 21.02 1.29
C MET A 39 18.80 20.28 0.18
N GLU A 40 19.47 19.37 -0.54
CA GLU A 40 18.86 18.64 -1.67
C GLU A 40 17.94 17.49 -1.22
N SER A 41 18.29 16.82 -0.11
CA SER A 41 17.45 15.79 0.53
C SER A 41 16.15 16.38 1.11
N LYS A 42 16.21 17.54 1.79
CA LYS A 42 15.02 18.20 2.34
C LYS A 42 14.04 18.71 1.28
N ASN A 43 14.53 19.18 0.14
CA ASN A 43 13.68 19.64 -0.95
C ASN A 43 12.94 18.46 -1.62
N THR A 44 13.63 17.32 -1.76
CA THR A 44 13.05 16.08 -2.31
C THR A 44 11.96 15.51 -1.40
N GLU A 45 12.20 15.48 -0.08
CA GLU A 45 11.23 15.01 0.91
C GLU A 45 10.00 15.93 1.01
N ALA A 46 10.20 17.24 1.04
CA ALA A 46 9.11 18.21 1.06
C ALA A 46 8.22 18.09 -0.18
N LYS A 47 8.81 17.90 -1.36
CA LYS A 47 8.08 17.68 -2.61
C LYS A 47 7.32 16.37 -2.61
N ALA A 48 7.91 15.30 -2.08
CA ALA A 48 7.24 14.00 -1.94
C ALA A 48 6.05 14.06 -0.99
N GLN A 49 6.18 14.77 0.12
CA GLN A 49 5.10 14.96 1.09
C GLN A 49 3.96 15.81 0.52
N ALA A 50 4.28 16.90 -0.18
CA ALA A 50 3.27 17.72 -0.87
C ALA A 50 2.54 16.93 -1.98
N ALA A 51 3.25 16.08 -2.72
CA ALA A 51 2.64 15.22 -3.73
C ALA A 51 1.73 14.16 -3.11
N HIS A 52 2.11 13.61 -1.95
CA HIS A 52 1.30 12.67 -1.20
C HIS A 52 0.02 13.33 -0.68
N GLU A 53 0.14 14.50 -0.03
CA GLU A 53 -1.01 15.26 0.46
C GLU A 53 -2.00 15.60 -0.67
N LYS A 54 -1.46 16.08 -1.80
CA LYS A 54 -2.28 16.34 -2.99
C LYS A 54 -3.01 15.09 -3.46
N ARG A 55 -2.37 13.92 -3.44
CA ARG A 55 -3.00 12.66 -3.84
C ARG A 55 -4.11 12.24 -2.87
N ILE A 56 -3.93 12.45 -1.57
CA ILE A 56 -4.98 12.17 -0.59
C ILE A 56 -6.20 13.07 -0.89
N GLU A 57 -5.98 14.36 -1.11
CA GLU A 57 -7.07 15.30 -1.43
C GLU A 57 -7.77 14.96 -2.75
N ASP A 58 -7.00 14.71 -3.82
CA ASP A 58 -7.52 14.35 -5.14
C ASP A 58 -8.40 13.09 -5.08
N THR A 59 -8.13 12.18 -4.13
CA THR A 59 -8.81 10.88 -4.00
C THR A 59 -9.85 10.83 -2.88
N LYS A 60 -10.17 11.95 -2.24
CA LYS A 60 -11.17 12.03 -1.17
C LYS A 60 -12.56 11.53 -1.58
N HIS A 61 -12.92 11.73 -2.85
CA HIS A 61 -14.18 11.23 -3.43
C HIS A 61 -14.28 9.69 -3.47
N LEU A 62 -13.18 8.96 -3.22
CA LEU A 62 -13.16 7.49 -3.22
C LEU A 62 -13.46 6.88 -1.85
N GLN A 63 -13.76 7.67 -0.81
CA GLN A 63 -13.94 7.17 0.55
C GLN A 63 -15.08 6.15 0.67
N GLU A 64 -16.21 6.36 0.01
CA GLU A 64 -17.31 5.38 0.00
C GLU A 64 -16.87 4.04 -0.60
N LYS A 65 -16.09 4.06 -1.68
CA LYS A 65 -15.53 2.86 -2.34
C LYS A 65 -14.52 2.14 -1.43
N ARG A 66 -13.68 2.90 -0.72
CA ARG A 66 -12.70 2.34 0.23
C ARG A 66 -13.42 1.68 1.40
N LYS A 67 -14.46 2.33 1.92
CA LYS A 67 -15.32 1.75 2.96
C LYS A 67 -15.98 0.46 2.49
N GLU A 68 -16.54 0.43 1.28
CA GLU A 68 -17.15 -0.77 0.69
C GLU A 68 -16.15 -1.95 0.64
N ILE A 69 -14.89 -1.68 0.28
CA ILE A 69 -13.84 -2.72 0.28
C ILE A 69 -13.53 -3.19 1.70
N MET A 70 -13.41 -2.26 2.67
CA MET A 70 -13.17 -2.61 4.07
C MET A 70 -14.32 -3.41 4.69
N ASP A 71 -15.56 -3.02 4.40
CA ASP A 71 -16.75 -3.77 4.78
C ASP A 71 -16.70 -5.18 4.15
N GLY A 72 -16.31 -5.29 2.88
CA GLY A 72 -16.10 -6.57 2.20
C GLY A 72 -14.98 -7.43 2.80
N MET A 73 -13.95 -6.83 3.40
CA MET A 73 -12.92 -7.58 4.14
C MET A 73 -13.49 -8.21 5.41
N LEU A 74 -14.36 -7.48 6.13
CA LEU A 74 -15.06 -7.96 7.32
C LEU A 74 -16.07 -9.06 6.95
N GLU A 75 -16.94 -8.79 5.97
CA GLU A 75 -17.96 -9.73 5.52
C GLU A 75 -17.37 -11.00 4.88
N GLY A 76 -16.26 -10.85 4.15
CA GLY A 76 -15.54 -11.94 3.50
C GLY A 76 -14.64 -12.76 4.42
N GLY A 77 -14.51 -12.38 5.70
CA GLY A 77 -13.66 -13.08 6.67
C GLY A 77 -12.16 -12.94 6.38
N LEU A 78 -11.74 -11.87 5.70
CA LEU A 78 -10.33 -11.50 5.56
C LEU A 78 -9.85 -10.76 6.82
N ALA A 79 -10.74 -10.04 7.49
CA ALA A 79 -10.49 -9.36 8.75
C ALA A 79 -11.64 -9.61 9.73
N SER A 80 -11.32 -9.71 11.01
CA SER A 80 -12.31 -9.79 12.10
C SER A 80 -12.75 -8.39 12.54
N ARG A 81 -11.84 -7.41 12.45
CA ARG A 81 -12.01 -6.07 13.00
C ARG A 81 -11.10 -5.06 12.30
N ILE A 82 -11.64 -3.87 12.06
CA ILE A 82 -10.93 -2.72 11.50
C ILE A 82 -11.38 -1.47 12.28
N GLU A 83 -10.46 -0.83 13.00
CA GLU A 83 -10.79 0.28 13.90
C GLU A 83 -9.71 1.37 13.88
N ASN A 84 -10.05 2.57 14.36
CA ASN A 84 -9.13 3.69 14.53
C ASN A 84 -9.36 4.40 15.88
N PRO A 85 -9.08 3.75 17.01
CA PRO A 85 -9.18 4.43 18.29
C PRO A 85 -8.10 5.53 18.38
N ARG A 86 -8.54 6.76 18.59
CA ARG A 86 -7.65 7.91 18.89
C ARG A 86 -6.57 8.17 17.82
N GLY A 87 -6.84 7.87 16.55
CA GLY A 87 -5.88 8.13 15.46
C GLY A 87 -4.82 7.03 15.28
N GLU A 88 -4.99 5.89 15.94
CA GLU A 88 -4.10 4.72 15.82
C GLU A 88 -4.85 3.57 15.12
N PRO A 89 -4.91 3.56 13.77
CA PRO A 89 -5.68 2.55 13.07
C PRO A 89 -5.01 1.18 13.10
N PHE A 90 -5.85 0.16 13.22
CA PHE A 90 -5.41 -1.22 13.15
C PHE A 90 -6.42 -2.14 12.46
N ILE A 91 -5.93 -3.27 11.99
CA ILE A 91 -6.72 -4.38 11.45
C ILE A 91 -6.29 -5.68 12.10
N TYR A 92 -7.26 -6.49 12.52
CA TYR A 92 -7.04 -7.89 12.86
C TYR A 92 -7.38 -8.75 11.64
N VAL A 93 -6.37 -9.38 11.04
CA VAL A 93 -6.53 -10.23 9.85
C VAL A 93 -6.78 -11.67 10.26
N MET A 94 -7.52 -12.39 9.43
CA MET A 94 -7.88 -13.80 9.64
C MET A 94 -7.14 -14.72 8.67
N GLN A 95 -7.22 -16.04 8.91
CA GLN A 95 -6.52 -17.07 8.12
C GLN A 95 -6.63 -16.92 6.57
N PRO A 96 -7.78 -16.56 5.97
CA PRO A 96 -7.88 -16.37 4.53
C PRO A 96 -7.01 -15.25 3.97
N PHE A 97 -6.65 -14.24 4.77
CA PHE A 97 -5.76 -13.15 4.36
C PHE A 97 -4.37 -13.67 3.97
N TYR A 98 -3.85 -14.67 4.68
CA TYR A 98 -2.53 -15.26 4.40
C TYR A 98 -2.50 -16.12 3.14
N LEU A 99 -3.66 -16.46 2.57
CA LEU A 99 -3.75 -17.17 1.30
C LEU A 99 -3.60 -16.22 0.10
N LEU A 100 -3.67 -14.92 0.33
CA LEU A 100 -3.42 -13.89 -0.67
C LEU A 100 -1.93 -13.75 -0.94
N THR A 101 -1.59 -13.36 -2.16
CA THR A 101 -0.23 -12.93 -2.49
C THR A 101 0.14 -11.65 -1.74
N LEU A 102 1.44 -11.39 -1.56
CA LEU A 102 1.91 -10.17 -0.89
C LEU A 102 1.40 -8.89 -1.58
N ASP A 103 1.27 -8.90 -2.91
CA ASP A 103 0.75 -7.75 -3.67
C ASP A 103 -0.74 -7.51 -3.39
N GLU A 104 -1.53 -8.58 -3.26
CA GLU A 104 -2.94 -8.50 -2.89
C GLU A 104 -3.10 -8.00 -1.45
N GLN A 105 -2.30 -8.54 -0.51
CA GLN A 105 -2.27 -8.07 0.87
C GLN A 105 -1.93 -6.58 0.93
N ALA A 106 -0.86 -6.15 0.26
CA ALA A 106 -0.44 -4.77 0.19
C ALA A 106 -1.51 -3.88 -0.45
N SER A 107 -2.21 -4.34 -1.47
CA SER A 107 -3.30 -3.60 -2.13
C SER A 107 -4.48 -3.36 -1.19
N LEU A 108 -4.88 -4.37 -0.40
CA LEU A 108 -5.93 -4.25 0.59
C LEU A 108 -5.52 -3.31 1.74
N MET A 109 -4.29 -3.47 2.25
CA MET A 109 -3.77 -2.60 3.31
C MET A 109 -3.63 -1.15 2.85
N ASN A 110 -3.26 -0.93 1.58
CA ASN A 110 -3.23 0.39 0.98
C ASN A 110 -4.62 1.03 0.96
N VAL A 111 -5.67 0.28 0.64
CA VAL A 111 -7.06 0.79 0.66
C VAL A 111 -7.45 1.24 2.06
N ALA A 112 -7.23 0.40 3.07
CA ALA A 112 -7.55 0.73 4.45
C ALA A 112 -6.72 1.90 4.99
N TRP A 113 -5.42 1.95 4.69
CA TRP A 113 -4.57 3.07 5.09
C TRP A 113 -5.03 4.38 4.44
N TYR A 114 -5.35 4.39 3.14
CA TYR A 114 -5.89 5.58 2.48
C TYR A 114 -7.26 6.01 3.01
N TYR A 115 -8.06 5.08 3.52
CA TYR A 115 -9.30 5.41 4.22
C TYR A 115 -8.98 6.27 5.45
N PHE A 116 -8.14 5.76 6.35
CA PHE A 116 -7.82 6.43 7.61
C PHE A 116 -7.07 7.75 7.44
N ILE A 117 -6.02 7.82 6.60
CA ILE A 117 -5.27 9.08 6.40
C ILE A 117 -6.13 10.17 5.74
N THR A 118 -7.21 9.78 5.05
CA THR A 118 -8.14 10.77 4.48
C THR A 118 -9.01 11.40 5.55
N GLU A 119 -9.44 10.62 6.54
CA GLU A 119 -10.29 11.06 7.65
C GLU A 119 -9.48 11.77 8.74
N ASP A 120 -8.29 11.25 9.05
CA ASP A 120 -7.37 11.77 10.06
C ASP A 120 -5.95 11.85 9.50
N ARG A 121 -5.48 13.09 9.26
CA ARG A 121 -4.14 13.37 8.73
C ARG A 121 -3.02 13.08 9.73
N GLY A 122 -3.33 12.83 11.00
CA GLY A 122 -2.35 12.40 12.01
C GLY A 122 -1.93 10.93 11.89
N VAL A 123 -2.65 10.14 11.08
CA VAL A 123 -2.33 8.74 10.85
C VAL A 123 -1.09 8.61 9.96
N ASP A 124 -0.03 8.03 10.51
CA ASP A 124 1.18 7.71 9.74
C ASP A 124 1.21 6.26 9.26
N VAL A 125 0.70 5.34 10.07
CA VAL A 125 0.75 3.89 9.84
C VAL A 125 -0.56 3.21 10.20
N LEU A 126 -0.85 2.12 9.50
CA LEU A 126 -1.86 1.14 9.83
C LEU A 126 -1.18 -0.08 10.43
N THR A 127 -1.57 -0.49 11.63
CA THR A 127 -1.01 -1.67 12.30
C THR A 127 -1.81 -2.92 11.96
N ILE A 128 -1.13 -4.05 11.74
CA ILE A 128 -1.74 -5.31 11.31
C ILE A 128 -1.47 -6.35 12.40
N PHE A 129 -2.55 -6.90 12.94
CA PHE A 129 -2.52 -7.96 13.94
C PHE A 129 -3.07 -9.26 13.37
N ASP A 130 -2.54 -10.37 13.82
CA ASP A 130 -3.12 -11.70 13.60
C ASP A 130 -4.24 -11.95 14.60
N GLU A 131 -5.43 -12.35 14.13
CA GLU A 131 -6.58 -12.63 15.02
C GLU A 131 -6.35 -13.80 15.96
N ASP A 132 -5.69 -14.87 15.51
CA ASP A 132 -5.57 -16.10 16.27
C ASP A 132 -4.57 -15.95 17.44
N THR A 133 -3.51 -15.17 17.24
CA THR A 133 -2.42 -14.98 18.21
C THR A 133 -2.48 -13.64 18.93
N GLY A 134 -3.14 -12.64 18.35
CA GLY A 134 -3.14 -11.25 18.83
C GLY A 134 -1.81 -10.52 18.63
N ASN A 135 -0.84 -11.14 17.94
CA ASN A 135 0.47 -10.55 17.70
C ASN A 135 0.41 -9.55 16.55
N GLU A 136 1.22 -8.49 16.65
CA GLU A 136 1.50 -7.63 15.51
C GLU A 136 2.31 -8.41 14.48
N ILE A 137 1.84 -8.44 13.23
CA ILE A 137 2.50 -9.13 12.12
C ILE A 137 3.06 -8.17 11.08
N GLY A 138 2.73 -6.88 11.18
CA GLY A 138 3.23 -5.88 10.26
C GLY A 138 2.55 -4.54 10.37
N THR A 139 3.04 -3.63 9.54
CA THR A 139 2.49 -2.28 9.39
C THR A 139 2.38 -1.91 7.92
N PHE A 140 1.45 -1.03 7.60
CA PHE A 140 1.36 -0.39 6.29
C PHE A 140 1.45 1.12 6.45
N GLY A 141 2.30 1.76 5.65
CA GLY A 141 2.39 3.23 5.64
C GLY A 141 2.99 3.74 4.35
N ARG A 142 3.58 4.93 4.39
CA ARG A 142 4.21 5.57 3.21
C ARG A 142 5.25 4.69 2.49
N LYS A 143 5.89 3.76 3.19
CA LYS A 143 6.89 2.83 2.64
C LYS A 143 6.29 1.52 2.08
N GLY A 144 4.97 1.37 2.12
CA GLY A 144 4.27 0.15 1.76
C GLY A 144 4.10 -0.81 2.95
N LEU A 145 3.84 -2.07 2.63
CA LEU A 145 3.68 -3.16 3.60
C LEU A 145 5.04 -3.58 4.16
N LEU A 146 5.17 -3.57 5.47
CA LEU A 146 6.32 -4.08 6.23
C LEU A 146 5.83 -5.21 7.12
N ILE A 147 6.33 -6.42 6.89
CA ILE A 147 5.98 -7.60 7.68
C ILE A 147 7.04 -7.79 8.78
N GLY A 148 6.60 -8.09 10.00
CA GLY A 148 7.48 -8.45 11.11
C GLY A 148 8.14 -9.80 10.86
N GLU A 149 9.43 -9.93 11.21
CA GLU A 149 10.18 -11.20 11.18
C GLU A 149 9.79 -12.13 12.33
#